data_AF-A0A8J6NBF1-F1
#
_entry.id   AF-A0A8J6NBF1-F1
#
_cell.length_a   1.000
_cell.length_b   1.000
_cell.length_c   1.000
_cell.angle_alpha   90.00
_cell.angle_beta   90.00
_cell.angle_gamma   90.00
#
_symmetry.space_group_name_H-M   'P 1'
#
loop_
_entity.id
_entity.type
_entity.pdbx_description
1 polymer ?
#
loop_
_entity_poly.entity_id
_entity_poly.type
_entity_poly.pdbx_seq_one_letter_code
_entity_poly.pdbx_strand_id
1 'polypeptide(L)'
;MRFLNRLQRYYTFMASSKIPWDRLWSRVWKMIPEPETNGRLLVALDDFINPKTGKNIFGCANVFDHAAKQNQSKYPWTQNVVSIGLLKMIKGRWACLPLSHRYYHLKKDIEQNRPRQRHSGKEIKFQSKHCQAVEMIADVAAEFPESNITIVSDS
;
A
#
# COMPACT_ATOMS: atom_id res chain seq x y z
N MET A 1 34.44 8.10 2.57
CA MET A 1 33.84 8.77 1.38
C MET A 1 33.04 7.86 0.43
N ARG A 2 33.28 6.54 0.33
CA ARG A 2 32.52 5.62 -0.58
C ARG A 2 31.05 5.34 -0.17
N PHE A 3 30.70 5.44 1.11
CA PHE A 3 29.33 5.16 1.61
C PHE A 3 28.29 6.21 1.20
N LEU A 4 28.68 7.50 1.16
CA LEU A 4 27.80 8.61 0.75
C LEU A 4 27.27 8.44 -0.69
N ASN A 5 28.11 7.91 -1.60
CA ASN A 5 27.75 7.68 -2.99
C ASN A 5 26.71 6.53 -3.15
N ARG A 6 26.77 5.49 -2.31
CA ARG A 6 25.77 4.39 -2.35
C ARG A 6 24.39 4.84 -1.87
N LEU A 7 24.32 5.60 -0.78
CA LEU A 7 23.05 6.11 -0.26
C LEU A 7 22.39 7.06 -1.25
N GLN A 8 23.17 7.97 -1.85
CA GLN A 8 22.66 8.87 -2.88
C GLN A 8 22.10 8.10 -4.08
N ARG A 9 22.82 7.09 -4.60
CA ARG A 9 22.32 6.24 -5.69
C ARG A 9 21.06 5.47 -5.33
N TYR A 10 20.98 4.95 -4.11
CA TYR A 10 19.80 4.25 -3.61
C TYR A 10 18.57 5.17 -3.61
N TYR A 11 18.68 6.37 -3.02
CA TYR A 11 17.56 7.31 -3.01
C TYR A 11 17.20 7.82 -4.40
N THR A 12 18.19 8.05 -5.27
CA THR A 12 17.93 8.38 -6.68
C THR A 12 17.18 7.27 -7.40
N PHE A 13 17.53 6.00 -7.15
CA PHE A 13 16.80 4.86 -7.69
C PHE A 13 15.35 4.84 -7.16
N MET A 14 15.18 4.91 -5.84
CA MET A 14 13.85 4.87 -5.20
C MET A 14 12.94 6.04 -5.61
N ALA A 15 13.51 7.23 -5.86
CA ALA A 15 12.76 8.42 -6.27
C ALA A 15 12.62 8.56 -7.80
N SER A 16 13.16 7.63 -8.58
CA SER A 16 13.16 7.75 -10.04
C SER A 16 11.76 7.60 -10.62
N SER A 17 11.28 8.65 -11.30
CA SER A 17 10.04 8.61 -12.09
C SER A 17 10.15 7.79 -13.37
N LYS A 18 11.37 7.35 -13.73
CA LYS A 18 11.63 6.55 -14.94
C LYS A 18 11.44 5.05 -14.71
N ILE A 19 11.32 4.59 -13.46
CA ILE A 19 11.07 3.19 -13.16
C ILE A 19 9.58 2.91 -13.39
N PRO A 20 9.23 1.92 -14.24
CA PRO A 20 7.84 1.54 -14.45
C PRO A 20 7.35 0.70 -13.27
N TRP A 21 7.09 1.35 -12.13
CA TRP A 21 6.78 0.71 -10.85
C TRP A 21 5.67 -0.34 -10.96
N ASP A 22 4.59 -0.05 -11.67
CA ASP A 22 3.46 -0.99 -11.84
C ASP A 22 3.90 -2.29 -12.53
N ARG A 23 4.68 -2.18 -13.61
CA ARG A 23 5.22 -3.35 -14.34
C ARG A 23 6.26 -4.08 -13.51
N LEU A 24 7.06 -3.36 -12.73
CA LEU A 24 8.07 -3.96 -11.86
C LEU A 24 7.40 -4.83 -10.79
N TRP A 25 6.34 -4.33 -10.15
CA TRP A 25 5.62 -5.09 -9.12
C TRP A 25 5.00 -6.37 -9.66
N SER A 26 4.31 -6.30 -10.81
CA SER A 26 3.81 -7.50 -11.51
C SER A 26 4.91 -8.56 -11.74
N ARG A 27 6.11 -8.12 -12.16
CA ARG A 27 7.25 -9.03 -12.34
C ARG A 27 7.74 -9.63 -11.03
N VAL A 28 7.82 -8.82 -9.96
CA VAL A 28 8.22 -9.28 -8.62
C VAL A 28 7.23 -10.30 -8.07
N TRP A 29 5.92 -10.11 -8.27
CA TRP A 29 4.91 -11.06 -7.81
C TRP A 29 5.09 -12.44 -8.46
N LYS A 30 5.41 -12.48 -9.77
CA LYS A 30 5.68 -13.72 -10.51
C LYS A 30 6.97 -14.43 -10.09
N MET A 31 7.86 -13.76 -9.36
CA MET A 31 9.06 -14.39 -8.81
C MET A 31 8.82 -15.09 -7.48
N ILE A 32 7.62 -14.98 -6.90
CA ILE A 32 7.26 -15.70 -5.66
C ILE A 32 7.11 -17.19 -6.02
N PRO A 33 7.95 -18.08 -5.47
CA PRO A 33 7.82 -19.51 -5.72
C PRO A 33 6.58 -20.05 -5.00
N GLU A 34 5.80 -20.86 -5.72
CA GLU A 34 4.63 -21.57 -5.17
C GLU A 34 3.74 -20.63 -4.32
N PRO A 35 3.14 -19.58 -4.93
CA PRO A 35 2.46 -18.52 -4.18
C PRO A 35 1.24 -19.04 -3.39
N GLU A 36 0.71 -20.19 -3.77
CA GLU A 36 -0.46 -20.80 -3.15
C GLU A 36 -0.17 -21.50 -1.82
N THR A 37 -1.17 -21.53 -0.95
CA THR A 37 -1.20 -22.37 0.25
C THR A 37 -2.44 -23.26 0.16
N ASN A 38 -2.25 -24.59 0.19
CA ASN A 38 -3.33 -25.56 0.02
C ASN A 38 -4.17 -25.36 -1.27
N GLY A 39 -3.50 -25.09 -2.39
CA GLY A 39 -4.15 -24.91 -3.71
C GLY A 39 -4.95 -23.62 -3.85
N ARG A 40 -4.72 -22.63 -2.98
CA ARG A 40 -5.39 -21.33 -2.99
C ARG A 40 -4.40 -20.19 -2.84
N LEU A 41 -4.64 -19.12 -3.57
CA LEU A 41 -3.95 -17.85 -3.36
C LEU A 41 -4.64 -17.11 -2.21
N LEU A 42 -4.06 -17.20 -1.02
CA LEU A 42 -4.60 -16.54 0.16
C LEU A 42 -4.11 -15.09 0.19
N VAL A 43 -5.02 -14.13 0.10
CA VAL A 43 -4.67 -12.70 0.15
C VAL A 43 -5.31 -12.04 1.36
N ALA A 44 -4.50 -11.30 2.12
CA ALA A 44 -4.98 -10.41 3.17
C ALA A 44 -5.25 -9.03 2.57
N LEU A 45 -6.43 -8.48 2.85
CA LEU A 45 -6.81 -7.13 2.50
C LEU A 45 -7.19 -6.41 3.79
N ASP A 46 -6.53 -5.30 4.06
CA ASP A 46 -6.75 -4.53 5.27
C ASP A 46 -6.43 -3.05 5.01
N ASP A 47 -6.89 -2.17 5.88
CA ASP A 47 -6.48 -0.78 5.91
C ASP A 47 -5.85 -0.38 7.23
N PHE A 48 -4.85 0.48 7.16
CA PHE A 48 -4.15 0.96 8.34
C PHE A 48 -3.75 2.41 8.21
N ILE A 49 -3.51 3.03 9.36
CA ILE A 49 -2.87 4.33 9.43
C ILE A 49 -1.37 4.16 9.62
N ASN A 50 -0.57 4.92 8.88
CA ASN A 50 0.89 4.96 8.97
C ASN A 50 1.35 6.35 9.47
N PRO A 51 1.43 6.57 10.80
CA PRO A 51 1.76 7.87 11.37
C PRO A 51 3.11 8.37 10.89
N LYS A 52 3.17 9.67 10.61
CA LYS A 52 4.37 10.35 10.12
C LYS A 52 4.69 11.57 10.97
N THR A 53 5.96 11.96 10.99
CA THR A 53 6.41 13.19 11.66
C THR A 53 6.73 14.31 10.67
N GLY A 54 6.99 13.99 9.40
CA GLY A 54 7.31 14.96 8.35
C GLY A 54 6.06 15.65 7.78
N LYS A 55 6.10 16.99 7.70
CA LYS A 55 4.97 17.82 7.21
C LYS A 55 4.68 17.67 5.71
N ASN A 56 5.69 17.29 4.92
CA ASN A 56 5.60 17.26 3.45
C ASN A 56 5.58 15.82 2.89
N ILE A 57 5.05 14.87 3.66
CA ILE A 57 4.97 13.47 3.22
C ILE A 57 3.66 13.24 2.47
N PHE A 58 3.75 12.64 1.29
CA PHE A 58 2.62 12.33 0.43
C PHE A 58 1.58 11.44 1.13
N GLY A 59 0.30 11.64 0.82
CA GLY A 59 -0.77 10.83 1.41
C GLY A 59 -1.14 11.22 2.84
N CYS A 60 -0.41 12.13 3.50
CA CYS A 60 -0.67 12.45 4.90
C CYS A 60 -1.80 13.47 5.09
N ALA A 61 -2.64 13.22 6.09
CA ALA A 61 -3.67 14.11 6.60
C ALA A 61 -3.84 13.87 8.12
N ASN A 62 -4.63 14.72 8.78
CA ASN A 62 -5.10 14.42 10.14
C ASN A 62 -6.30 13.48 10.03
N VAL A 63 -6.08 12.20 10.33
CA VAL A 63 -7.10 11.14 10.20
C VAL A 63 -7.58 10.76 11.58
N PHE A 64 -8.88 10.52 11.76
CA PHE A 64 -9.41 10.02 13.02
C PHE A 64 -9.00 8.56 13.23
N ASP A 65 -8.39 8.27 14.38
CA ASP A 65 -7.99 6.92 14.76
C ASP A 65 -9.00 6.34 15.76
N HIS A 66 -9.81 5.39 15.29
CA HIS A 66 -10.80 4.69 16.11
C HIS A 66 -10.16 3.78 17.17
N ALA A 67 -8.90 3.37 16.97
CA ALA A 67 -8.16 2.50 17.87
C ALA A 67 -7.24 3.29 18.83
N ALA A 68 -7.29 4.63 18.80
CA ALA A 68 -6.45 5.47 19.64
C ALA A 68 -6.69 5.20 21.13
N LYS A 69 -5.63 4.78 21.82
CA LYS A 69 -5.62 4.59 23.29
C LYS A 69 -5.60 5.95 23.99
N GLN A 70 -5.85 5.95 25.31
CA GLN A 70 -5.94 7.19 26.12
C GLN A 70 -4.71 8.12 26.00
N ASN A 71 -3.51 7.55 25.80
CA ASN A 71 -2.26 8.30 25.68
C ASN A 71 -1.84 8.57 24.22
N GLN A 72 -2.73 8.39 23.25
CA GLN A 72 -2.48 8.61 21.82
C GLN A 72 -3.35 9.76 21.28
N SER A 73 -2.86 10.43 20.24
CA SER A 73 -3.67 11.42 19.53
C SER A 73 -4.81 10.70 18.81
N LYS A 74 -6.03 11.22 18.94
CA LYS A 74 -7.18 10.76 18.15
C LYS A 74 -7.12 11.20 16.69
N TYR A 75 -6.29 12.19 16.38
CA TYR A 75 -6.10 12.74 15.03
C TYR A 75 -4.61 12.84 14.69
N PRO A 76 -3.90 11.71 14.54
CA PRO A 76 -2.50 11.74 14.14
C PRO A 76 -2.32 12.28 12.72
N TRP A 77 -1.19 12.93 12.47
CA TRP A 77 -0.71 13.19 11.11
C TRP A 77 -0.23 11.87 10.50
N THR A 78 -0.96 11.34 9.53
CA THR A 78 -0.78 9.97 9.07
C THR A 78 -1.20 9.78 7.63
N GLN A 79 -0.61 8.79 6.95
CA GLN A 79 -1.18 8.24 5.73
C GLN A 79 -2.29 7.26 6.10
N ASN A 80 -3.40 7.25 5.36
CA ASN A 80 -4.39 6.18 5.42
C ASN A 80 -4.15 5.29 4.20
N VAL A 81 -3.91 4.00 4.43
CA VAL A 81 -3.42 3.07 3.41
C VAL A 81 -4.33 1.85 3.37
N VAL A 82 -4.84 1.53 2.20
CA VAL A 82 -5.44 0.21 1.92
C VAL A 82 -4.35 -0.66 1.32
N SER A 83 -4.15 -1.85 1.85
CA SER A 83 -3.06 -2.74 1.45
C SER A 83 -3.57 -4.15 1.18
N ILE A 84 -3.00 -4.78 0.16
CA ILE A 84 -3.21 -6.19 -0.14
C ILE A 84 -1.87 -6.92 -0.10
N GLY A 85 -1.86 -8.09 0.52
CA GLY A 85 -0.67 -8.92 0.67
C GLY A 85 -0.97 -10.41 0.53
N LEU A 86 0.02 -11.16 0.06
CA LEU A 86 -0.06 -12.61 -0.03
C LEU A 86 0.22 -13.23 1.34
N LEU A 87 -0.71 -14.03 1.85
CA LEU A 87 -0.52 -14.85 3.03
C LEU A 87 0.15 -16.16 2.65
N LYS A 88 1.38 -16.35 3.13
CA LYS A 88 2.17 -17.55 2.86
C LYS A 88 2.79 -18.10 4.14
N MET A 89 2.77 -19.43 4.25
CA MET A 89 3.52 -20.14 5.28
C MET A 89 5.01 -20.22 4.88
N ILE A 90 5.86 -19.52 5.63
CA ILE A 90 7.31 -19.50 5.44
C ILE A 90 7.95 -20.06 6.70
N LYS A 91 8.63 -21.22 6.57
CA LYS A 91 9.33 -21.89 7.68
C LYS A 91 8.45 -22.08 8.93
N GLY A 92 7.20 -22.53 8.74
CA GLY A 92 6.28 -22.79 9.83
C GLY A 92 5.64 -21.54 10.46
N ARG A 93 5.74 -20.37 9.82
CA ARG A 93 5.07 -19.13 10.27
C ARG A 93 4.29 -18.47 9.15
N TRP A 94 3.15 -17.87 9.49
CA TRP A 94 2.43 -17.01 8.56
C TRP A 94 3.23 -15.73 8.31
N ALA A 95 3.43 -15.41 7.04
CA ALA A 95 3.99 -14.17 6.57
C ALA A 95 3.00 -13.49 5.61
N CYS A 96 2.92 -12.17 5.68
CA CYS A 96 2.20 -11.35 4.72
C CYS A 96 3.23 -10.69 3.80
N LEU A 97 3.32 -11.15 2.55
CA LEU A 97 4.19 -10.55 1.55
C LEU A 97 3.45 -9.40 0.87
N PRO A 98 3.99 -8.17 0.86
CA PRO A 98 3.28 -7.03 0.28
C PRO A 98 3.11 -7.20 -1.23
N LEU A 99 1.88 -7.10 -1.72
CA LEU A 99 1.58 -7.11 -3.15
C LEU A 99 1.38 -5.68 -3.64
N SER A 100 0.38 -4.98 -3.11
CA SER A 100 0.04 -3.62 -3.52
C SER A 100 -0.51 -2.79 -2.36
N HIS A 101 -0.50 -1.47 -2.52
CA HIS A 101 -1.12 -0.55 -1.59
C HIS A 101 -1.63 0.70 -2.31
N ARG A 102 -2.62 1.36 -1.72
CA ARG A 102 -3.19 2.62 -2.21
C ARG A 102 -3.39 3.58 -1.05
N TYR A 103 -3.14 4.87 -1.30
CA TYR A 103 -3.43 5.92 -0.34
C TYR A 103 -4.92 6.27 -0.42
N TYR A 104 -5.60 6.17 0.71
CA TYR A 104 -6.96 6.64 0.84
C TYR A 104 -6.98 8.09 1.29
N HIS A 105 -7.79 8.89 0.60
CA HIS A 105 -7.97 10.30 0.88
C HIS A 105 -9.44 10.58 1.15
N LEU A 106 -9.73 11.30 2.23
CA LEU A 106 -11.10 11.71 2.54
C LEU A 106 -11.60 12.69 1.47
N LYS A 107 -12.84 12.48 1.01
CA LYS A 107 -13.47 13.33 -0.02
C LYS A 107 -13.42 14.82 0.34
N LYS A 108 -13.79 15.15 1.59
CA LYS A 108 -13.75 16.51 2.14
C LYS A 108 -12.35 17.14 2.10
N ASP A 109 -11.30 16.34 2.27
CA ASP A 109 -9.93 16.86 2.28
C ASP A 109 -9.49 17.19 0.86
N ILE A 110 -9.86 16.35 -0.12
CA ILE A 110 -9.63 16.61 -1.55
C ILE A 110 -10.36 17.90 -1.96
N GLU A 111 -11.65 18.04 -1.63
CA GLU A 111 -12.46 19.22 -1.94
C GLU A 111 -11.90 20.51 -1.32
N GLN A 112 -11.29 20.42 -0.13
CA GLN A 112 -10.64 21.54 0.55
C GLN A 112 -9.20 21.78 0.09
N ASN A 113 -8.71 21.09 -0.95
CA ASN A 113 -7.31 21.11 -1.39
C ASN A 113 -6.29 20.80 -0.26
N ARG A 114 -6.70 20.02 0.74
CA ARG A 114 -5.91 19.71 1.93
C ARG A 114 -4.91 18.57 1.78
N PRO A 115 -4.99 17.64 0.82
CA PRO A 115 -3.77 17.10 0.27
C PRO A 115 -3.21 18.19 -0.66
N ARG A 116 -2.35 19.09 -0.15
CA ARG A 116 -1.56 20.03 -0.97
C ARG A 116 -0.65 19.35 -2.00
N GLN A 117 -0.73 18.02 -2.12
CA GLN A 117 0.24 17.21 -2.80
C GLN A 117 -0.42 16.57 -4.03
N ARG A 118 -0.13 17.13 -5.19
CA ARG A 118 -0.32 16.44 -6.47
C ARG A 118 0.59 15.21 -6.45
N HIS A 119 0.07 14.03 -6.77
CA HIS A 119 0.94 12.87 -6.97
C HIS A 119 1.57 12.98 -8.36
N SER A 120 2.87 13.25 -8.45
CA SER A 120 3.57 13.36 -9.74
C SER A 120 2.90 14.37 -10.70
N GLY A 121 2.41 15.49 -10.17
CA GLY A 121 1.74 16.54 -10.95
C GLY A 121 0.27 16.28 -11.33
N LYS A 122 -0.27 15.09 -11.02
CA LYS A 122 -1.68 14.73 -11.29
C LYS A 122 -2.60 15.09 -10.12
N GLU A 123 -3.84 15.45 -10.45
CA GLU A 123 -4.92 15.65 -9.49
C GLU A 123 -5.36 14.33 -8.88
N ILE A 124 -5.58 14.33 -7.56
CA ILE A 124 -6.06 13.15 -6.82
C ILE A 124 -7.58 13.11 -6.93
N LYS A 125 -8.10 12.06 -7.57
CA LYS A 125 -9.55 11.79 -7.60
C LYS A 125 -9.93 11.00 -6.36
N PHE A 126 -11.10 11.31 -5.81
CA PHE A 126 -11.67 10.52 -4.72
C PHE A 126 -11.97 9.11 -5.19
N GLN A 127 -11.60 8.13 -4.39
CA GLN A 127 -11.96 6.72 -4.56
C GLN A 127 -12.23 6.14 -3.17
N SER A 128 -13.32 5.40 -3.01
CA SER A 128 -13.62 4.73 -1.75
C SER A 128 -12.59 3.61 -1.49
N LYS A 129 -12.36 3.27 -0.22
CA LYS A 129 -11.52 2.13 0.14
C LYS A 129 -12.00 0.83 -0.50
N HIS A 130 -13.32 0.64 -0.59
CA HIS A 130 -13.92 -0.52 -1.23
C HIS A 130 -13.59 -0.58 -2.73
N CYS A 131 -13.72 0.53 -3.46
CA CYS A 131 -13.32 0.56 -4.87
C CYS A 131 -11.82 0.32 -5.05
N GLN A 132 -10.97 0.90 -4.18
CA GLN A 132 -9.54 0.63 -4.17
C GLN A 132 -9.25 -0.86 -3.97
N ALA A 133 -9.92 -1.50 -3.01
CA ALA A 133 -9.80 -2.92 -2.73
C ALA A 133 -10.18 -3.79 -3.93
N VAL A 134 -11.35 -3.55 -4.53
CA VAL A 134 -11.83 -4.30 -5.71
C VAL A 134 -10.83 -4.24 -6.85
N GLU A 135 -10.30 -3.05 -7.15
CA GLU A 135 -9.32 -2.90 -8.21
C GLU A 135 -8.00 -3.61 -7.87
N MET A 136 -7.51 -3.52 -6.63
CA MET A 136 -6.30 -4.25 -6.21
C MET A 136 -6.48 -5.77 -6.28
N ILE A 137 -7.66 -6.29 -5.93
CA ILE A 137 -7.97 -7.71 -6.05
C ILE A 137 -7.97 -8.12 -7.53
N ALA A 138 -8.57 -7.31 -8.41
CA ALA A 138 -8.59 -7.56 -9.85
C ALA A 138 -7.18 -7.55 -10.45
N ASP A 139 -6.32 -6.62 -10.02
CA ASP A 139 -4.91 -6.56 -10.44
C ASP A 139 -4.17 -7.85 -10.05
N VAL A 140 -4.38 -8.37 -8.83
CA VAL A 140 -3.78 -9.64 -8.40
C VAL A 140 -4.35 -10.82 -9.19
N ALA A 141 -5.67 -10.88 -9.39
CA ALA A 141 -6.32 -11.95 -10.15
C ALA A 141 -5.81 -12.05 -11.59
N ALA A 142 -5.57 -10.91 -12.24
CA ALA A 142 -5.00 -10.86 -13.58
C ALA A 142 -3.59 -11.44 -13.67
N GLU A 143 -2.81 -11.39 -12.59
CA GLU A 143 -1.44 -11.92 -12.54
C GLU A 143 -1.37 -13.40 -12.15
N PHE A 144 -2.42 -13.95 -11.54
CA PHE A 144 -2.56 -15.34 -11.12
C PHE A 144 -3.86 -15.98 -11.66
N PRO A 145 -4.04 -16.07 -13.00
CA PRO A 145 -5.33 -16.47 -13.60
C PRO A 145 -5.76 -17.91 -13.30
N GLU A 146 -4.80 -18.81 -13.03
CA GLU A 146 -5.07 -20.22 -12.74
C GLU A 146 -5.36 -20.47 -11.25
N SER A 147 -5.16 -19.47 -10.39
CA SER A 147 -5.25 -19.61 -8.94
C SER A 147 -6.63 -19.28 -8.42
N ASN A 148 -7.15 -20.12 -7.51
CA ASN A 148 -8.35 -19.80 -6.76
C ASN A 148 -8.02 -18.82 -5.62
N ILE A 149 -8.50 -17.59 -5.73
CA ILE A 149 -8.22 -16.53 -4.74
C ILE A 149 -9.19 -16.64 -3.55
N THR A 150 -8.63 -16.63 -2.35
CA THR A 150 -9.40 -16.48 -1.10
C THR A 150 -8.94 -15.22 -0.40
N ILE A 151 -9.88 -14.31 -0.15
CA ILE A 151 -9.61 -13.03 0.49
C ILE A 151 -9.92 -13.15 1.98
N VAL A 152 -8.99 -12.68 2.80
CA VAL A 152 -9.14 -12.53 4.25
C VAL A 152 -9.13 -11.03 4.54
N SER A 153 -10.22 -10.51 5.10
CA SER A 153 -10.28 -9.14 5.62
C SER A 153 -10.95 -9.17 6.99
N ASP A 154 -10.71 -8.15 7.80
CA ASP A 154 -11.61 -7.80 8.88
C ASP A 154 -12.78 -6.93 8.34
N SER A 155 -13.84 -6.79 9.15
CA SER A 155 -15.10 -6.13 8.80
C SER A 155 -15.46 -5.07 9.82
#